data_AF-A0A7C7EPG4-F1
#
_entry.id   AF-A0A7C7EPG4-F1
#
_cell.length_a   1.000
_cell.length_b   1.000
_cell.length_c   1.000
_cell.angle_alpha   90.00
_cell.angle_beta   90.00
_cell.angle_gamma   90.00
#
_symmetry.space_group_name_H-M   'P 1'
#
loop_
_entity.id
_entity.type
_entity.pdbx_description
1 polymer ?
#
loop_
_entity_poly.entity_id
_entity_poly.type
_entity_poly.pdbx_seq_one_letter_code
_entity_poly.pdbx_strand_id
1 'polypeptide(L)' 'MKYEGTIAYMITENHPDRKYVKDIGTTFTYSDTFTFDKEFPREVVEDYIRRELALVAGGGYDTDHIYNVNMTIKKIN' A
#
# COMPACT_ATOMS: atom_id res chain seq x y z
N MET A 1 -18.05 -0.42 -7.96
CA MET A 1 -17.79 0.24 -6.66
C MET A 1 -16.39 0.83 -6.66
N LYS A 2 -16.15 1.94 -5.97
CA LYS A 2 -14.88 2.66 -6.00
C LYS A 2 -14.35 2.90 -4.59
N TYR A 3 -13.04 2.74 -4.42
CA TYR A 3 -12.34 2.92 -3.15
C TYR A 3 -11.09 3.73 -3.35
N GLU A 4 -10.76 4.56 -2.37
CA GLU A 4 -9.44 5.16 -2.23
C GLU A 4 -8.71 4.43 -1.10
N GLY A 5 -7.50 3.95 -1.39
CA GLY A 5 -6.63 3.30 -0.43
C GLY A 5 -5.33 4.09 -0.31
N THR A 6 -4.91 4.36 0.92
CA THR A 6 -3.64 5.03 1.24
C THR A 6 -2.84 4.16 2.19
N ILE A 7 -1.56 3.97 1.88
CA ILE A 7 -0.58 3.31 2.74
C ILE A 7 0.48 4.32 3.17
N ALA A 8 0.80 4.32 4.47
CA ALA A 8 1.98 4.96 5.02
C ALA A 8 2.93 3.86 5.52
N TYR A 9 4.21 3.95 5.20
CA TYR A 9 5.19 2.90 5.48
C TYR A 9 6.61 3.45 5.57
N MET A 10 7.50 2.69 6.19
CA MET A 10 8.95 2.90 6.17
C MET A 10 9.60 1.73 5.45
N ILE A 11 10.82 1.93 4.93
CA ILE A 11 11.55 0.90 4.18
C ILE A 11 12.81 0.47 4.93
N THR A 12 13.19 -0.79 4.80
CA THR A 12 14.47 -1.29 5.33
C THR A 12 15.63 -1.02 4.36
N GLU A 13 16.86 -1.28 4.81
CA GLU A 13 18.06 -1.23 3.98
C GLU A 13 18.02 -2.21 2.78
N ASN A 14 17.18 -3.26 2.85
CA ASN A 14 17.07 -4.26 1.78
C ASN A 14 16.01 -3.92 0.72
N HIS A 15 15.28 -2.80 0.87
CA HIS A 15 14.26 -2.40 -0.09
C HIS A 15 14.89 -2.16 -1.49
N PRO A 16 14.26 -2.62 -2.60
CA PRO A 16 14.83 -2.47 -3.95
C PRO A 16 15.14 -1.02 -4.34
N ASP A 17 14.29 -0.09 -3.89
CA ASP A 17 14.47 1.36 -4.07
C ASP A 17 15.36 2.05 -3.03
N ARG A 18 15.98 1.31 -2.10
CA ARG A 18 16.83 1.88 -1.04
C ARG A 18 17.90 2.85 -1.58
N LYS A 19 18.45 2.54 -2.75
CA LYS A 19 19.46 3.35 -3.46
C LYS A 19 18.99 4.77 -3.83
N TYR A 20 17.68 5.01 -3.87
CA TYR A 20 17.10 6.32 -4.18
C TYR A 20 16.67 7.09 -2.93
N VAL A 21 16.75 6.46 -1.75
CA VAL A 21 16.31 7.05 -0.48
C VAL A 21 17.52 7.52 0.30
N LYS A 22 17.56 8.82 0.64
CA LYS A 22 18.67 9.39 1.39
C LYS A 22 18.59 9.06 2.88
N ASP A 23 17.39 9.12 3.47
CA ASP A 23 17.15 8.91 4.89
C ASP A 23 16.22 7.70 5.12
N ILE A 24 16.73 6.69 5.82
CA ILE A 24 16.00 5.46 6.15
C ILE A 24 14.88 5.69 7.17
N GLY A 25 14.95 6.79 7.92
CA GLY A 25 13.91 7.23 8.85
C GLY A 25 12.69 7.86 8.16
N THR A 26 12.70 7.98 6.83
CA THR A 26 11.59 8.58 6.07
C THR A 26 10.35 7.71 6.14
N THR A 27 9.21 8.32 6.47
CA THR A 27 7.89 7.72 6.25
C THR A 27 7.41 8.11 4.85
N PHE A 28 7.10 7.11 4.04
CA PHE A 28 6.53 7.27 2.71
C PHE A 28 5.02 7.11 2.75
N THR A 29 4.34 7.76 1.80
CA THR A 29 2.90 7.63 1.61
C THR A 29 2.60 7.38 0.14
N TYR A 30 1.74 6.41 -0.13
CA TYR A 30 1.22 6.13 -1.47
C TYR A 30 -0.30 5.99 -1.41
N SER A 31 -0.99 6.55 -2.39
CA SER A 31 -2.45 6.45 -2.53
C SER A 31 -2.81 5.97 -3.91
N ASP A 32 -3.83 5.11 -4.00
CA ASP A 32 -4.41 4.67 -5.26
C ASP A 32 -5.93 4.53 -5.17
N THR A 33 -6.55 4.48 -6.33
CA THR A 33 -7.98 4.34 -6.53
C THR A 33 -8.30 2.99 -7.16
N PHE A 34 -9.14 2.22 -6.47
CA PHE A 34 -9.54 0.88 -6.89
C PHE A 34 -10.97 0.91 -7.41
N THR A 35 -11.18 0.37 -8.61
CA THR A 35 -12.50 0.25 -9.24
C THR A 35 -12.83 -1.23 -9.42
N PHE A 36 -13.98 -1.65 -8.88
CA PHE A 36 -14.50 -3.00 -9.04
C PHE A 36 -15.76 -2.96 -9.90
N ASP A 37 -15.83 -3.90 -10.84
CA ASP A 37 -16.89 -4.06 -11.85
C ASP A 37 -18.21 -4.61 -11.29
N LYS A 38 -18.14 -5.27 -10.13
CA LYS A 38 -19.28 -5.79 -9.38
C LYS A 38 -19.14 -5.54 -7.89
N GLU A 39 -20.19 -5.83 -7.14
CA GLU A 39 -20.17 -5.75 -5.68
C GLU A 39 -19.52 -6.99 -5.07
N PHE A 40 -18.67 -6.76 -4.08
CA PHE A 40 -18.02 -7.78 -3.27
C PHE A 40 -18.21 -7.46 -1.78
N PRO A 41 -18.12 -8.46 -0.88
CA PRO A 41 -18.08 -8.20 0.56
C PRO A 41 -16.98 -7.20 0.90
N ARG A 42 -17.29 -6.27 1.80
CA ARG A 42 -16.37 -5.18 2.17
C ARG A 42 -15.01 -5.68 2.62
N GLU A 43 -14.98 -6.75 3.41
CA GLU A 43 -13.74 -7.37 3.91
C GLU A 43 -12.84 -7.88 2.77
N VAL A 44 -13.42 -8.51 1.75
CA VAL A 44 -12.69 -9.01 0.57
C VAL A 44 -12.07 -7.85 -0.21
N VAL A 45 -12.82 -6.76 -0.36
CA VAL A 45 -12.33 -5.55 -1.04
C VAL A 45 -11.20 -4.90 -0.24
N GLU A 46 -11.38 -4.74 1.07
CA GLU A 46 -10.35 -4.14 1.91
C GLU A 46 -9.09 -5.00 1.95
N ASP A 47 -9.20 -6.32 2.06
CA ASP A 47 -8.04 -7.22 2.05
C ASP A 47 -7.29 -7.20 0.72
N TYR A 48 -8.01 -7.15 -0.41
CA TYR A 48 -7.40 -6.95 -1.72
C TYR A 48 -6.61 -5.64 -1.77
N ILE A 49 -7.22 -4.53 -1.36
CA ILE A 49 -6.58 -3.20 -1.37
C ILE A 49 -5.35 -3.18 -0.44
N ARG A 50 -5.43 -3.76 0.76
CA ARG A 50 -4.29 -3.86 1.69
C ARG A 50 -3.11 -4.59 1.04
N ARG A 51 -3.38 -5.73 0.39
CA ARG A 51 -2.35 -6.54 -0.26
C ARG A 51 -1.70 -5.81 -1.43
N GLU A 52 -2.50 -5.20 -2.30
CA GLU A 52 -1.99 -4.46 -3.47
C GLU A 52 -1.13 -3.26 -3.04
N LEU A 53 -1.60 -2.45 -2.09
CA LEU A 53 -0.85 -1.31 -1.59
C LEU A 53 0.46 -1.74 -0.92
N ALA A 54 0.45 -2.85 -0.16
CA ALA A 54 1.66 -3.38 0.45
C ALA A 54 2.67 -3.88 -0.58
N LEU A 55 2.20 -4.57 -1.64
CA LEU A 55 3.08 -5.03 -2.72
C LEU A 55 3.72 -3.85 -3.45
N VAL A 56 2.96 -2.80 -3.78
CA VAL A 56 3.51 -1.59 -4.40
C VAL A 56 4.52 -0.91 -3.47
N ALA A 57 4.18 -0.77 -2.19
CA ALA A 57 5.08 -0.21 -1.19
C ALA A 57 6.34 -1.04 -0.98
N GLY A 58 6.28 -2.35 -1.18
CA GLY A 58 7.43 -3.27 -1.18
C GLY A 58 8.08 -3.45 -2.56
N GLY A 59 8.05 -2.43 -3.41
CA GLY A 59 8.75 -2.45 -4.69
C GLY A 59 8.21 -3.45 -5.73
N GLY A 60 6.98 -3.96 -5.54
CA GLY A 60 6.23 -4.73 -6.52
C GLY A 60 6.45 -6.24 -6.53
N TYR A 61 7.24 -6.81 -5.60
CA TYR A 61 7.51 -8.25 -5.55
C TYR A 61 7.08 -8.92 -4.23
N ASP A 62 7.52 -8.40 -3.10
CA ASP A 62 7.17 -8.88 -1.75
C ASP A 62 7.00 -7.70 -0.78
N THR A 63 6.73 -7.99 0.49
CA THR A 63 6.51 -6.96 1.53
C THR A 63 7.51 -7.05 2.68
N ASP A 64 8.57 -7.86 2.54
CA ASP A 64 9.45 -8.22 3.67
C ASP A 64 10.33 -7.06 4.14
N HIS A 65 10.41 -6.03 3.32
CA HIS A 65 11.33 -4.92 3.46
C HIS A 65 10.62 -3.58 3.69
N ILE A 66 9.33 -3.62 4.06
CA ILE A 66 8.55 -2.48 4.59
C ILE A 66 8.14 -2.72 6.04
N TYR A 67 8.01 -1.65 6.83
CA TYR A 67 7.58 -1.73 8.22
C TYR A 67 6.87 -0.45 8.68
N ASN A 68 6.36 -0.44 9.93
CA ASN A 68 5.52 0.63 10.47
C ASN A 68 4.35 0.99 9.53
N VAL A 69 3.72 -0.05 8.98
CA VAL A 69 2.67 0.08 7.98
C VAL A 69 1.36 0.51 8.63
N ASN A 70 0.76 1.58 8.08
CA ASN A 70 -0.58 2.03 8.41
C ASN A 70 -1.38 2.22 7.12
N MET A 71 -2.64 1.80 7.10
CA MET A 71 -3.48 1.86 5.91
C MET A 71 -4.83 2.50 6.23
N THR A 72 -5.28 3.37 5.33
CA THR A 72 -6.62 3.93 5.33
C THR A 72 -7.32 3.54 4.05
N ILE A 73 -8.52 2.96 4.18
CA ILE A 73 -9.35 2.57 3.03
C ILE A 73 -10.71 3.24 3.19
N LYS A 74 -11.15 3.94 2.15
CA LYS A 74 -12.43 4.65 2.12
C LYS A 74 -13.19 4.28 0.85
N LYS A 75 -14.45 3.87 1.00
CA LYS A 75 -15.37 3.79 -0.14
C LYS A 75 -15.63 5.22 -0.63
N ILE A 76 -15.50 5.44 -1.94
CA ILE A 76 -15.75 6.73 -2.59
C ILE A 76 -16.88 6.57 -3.61
N ASN A 77 -17.59 7.67 -3.88
CA ASN A 77 -18.73 7.70 -4.81
C ASN A 77 -18.29 7.57 -6.26
#